data_AF-A0A816AWF1-F1
#
_entry.id   AF-A0A816AWF1-F1
#
_cell.length_a   1.000
_cell.length_b   1.000
_cell.length_c   1.000
_cell.angle_alpha   90.00
_cell.angle_beta   90.00
_cell.angle_gamma   90.00
#
_symmetry.space_group_name_H-M   'P 1'
#
loop_
_entity.id
_entity.type
_entity.pdbx_description
1 polymer ?
#
loop_
_entity_poly.entity_id
_entity_poly.type
_entity_poly.pdbx_seq_one_letter_code
_entity_poly.pdbx_strand_id
1 'polypeptide(L)'
;NTGLHLRKRFVLSMWLDFDERAKQITVAQTKLRREQLEELRAQLNAFVFGFDEGIIADDIVLASAIYRHLCSFEQLPLDRMITMVKYIRKNVKHLELLPDENFLENGFVYFLPVDTDIIDKEKVNQHFYDFQATRV
;
A
#
# COMPACT_ATOMS: atom_id res chain seq x y z
N ASN A 1 -11.06 19.43 4.46
CA ASN A 1 -11.85 18.53 3.59
C ASN A 1 -11.04 17.86 2.48
N THR A 2 -9.99 18.48 1.91
CA THR A 2 -9.17 17.94 0.80
C THR A 2 -8.57 16.55 1.06
N GLY A 3 -7.94 16.31 2.21
CA GLY A 3 -7.35 15.00 2.54
C GLY A 3 -8.38 13.84 2.57
N LEU A 4 -9.60 14.10 3.06
CA LEU A 4 -10.68 13.11 3.04
C LEU A 4 -11.10 12.75 1.60
N HIS A 5 -11.14 13.74 0.71
CA HIS A 5 -11.46 13.52 -0.71
C HIS A 5 -10.37 12.69 -1.39
N LEU A 6 -9.09 13.00 -1.13
CA LEU A 6 -7.96 12.25 -1.68
C LEU A 6 -7.95 10.80 -1.19
N ARG A 7 -8.15 10.57 0.12
CA ARG A 7 -8.29 9.22 0.67
C ARG A 7 -9.41 8.43 -0.02
N LYS A 8 -10.59 9.04 -0.19
CA LYS A 8 -11.72 8.40 -0.89
C LYS A 8 -11.36 8.08 -2.34
N ARG A 9 -10.68 8.99 -3.03
CA ARG A 9 -10.25 8.79 -4.42
C ARG A 9 -9.23 7.66 -4.52
N PHE A 10 -8.25 7.61 -3.63
CA PHE A 10 -7.23 6.55 -3.61
C PHE A 10 -7.86 5.16 -3.46
N VAL A 11 -8.73 5.00 -2.45
CA VAL A 11 -9.45 3.74 -2.22
C VAL A 11 -10.33 3.38 -3.42
N LEU A 12 -11.03 4.35 -4.02
CA LEU A 12 -11.83 4.12 -5.22
C LEU A 12 -10.96 3.64 -6.40
N SER A 13 -9.86 4.32 -6.68
CA SER A 13 -8.95 3.97 -7.78
C SER A 13 -8.36 2.57 -7.61
N MET A 14 -7.97 2.21 -6.39
CA MET A 14 -7.51 0.85 -6.07
C MET A 14 -8.60 -0.19 -6.32
N TRP A 15 -9.85 0.06 -5.89
CA TRP A 15 -10.97 -0.87 -6.15
C TRP A 15 -11.28 -1.03 -7.64
N LEU A 16 -11.19 0.06 -8.42
CA LEU A 16 -11.39 0.01 -9.88
C LEU A 16 -10.30 -0.84 -10.55
N ASP A 17 -9.04 -0.71 -10.14
CA ASP A 17 -7.94 -1.54 -10.67
C ASP A 17 -8.13 -3.02 -10.30
N PHE A 18 -8.56 -3.32 -9.06
CA PHE A 18 -8.86 -4.69 -8.65
C PHE A 18 -10.03 -5.30 -9.43
N ASP A 19 -11.12 -4.57 -9.65
CA ASP A 19 -12.23 -5.04 -10.46
C ASP A 19 -11.80 -5.33 -11.91
N GLU A 20 -10.95 -4.46 -12.49
CA GLU A 20 -10.45 -4.66 -13.84
C GLU A 20 -9.55 -5.89 -13.96
N ARG A 21 -8.64 -6.11 -13.02
CA ARG A 21 -7.81 -7.33 -12.97
C ARG A 21 -8.67 -8.58 -12.73
N ALA A 22 -9.65 -8.50 -11.83
CA ALA A 22 -10.56 -9.61 -11.57
C ALA A 22 -11.35 -10.01 -12.82
N LYS A 23 -11.69 -9.06 -13.69
CA LYS A 23 -12.34 -9.35 -14.97
C LYS A 23 -11.51 -10.21 -15.92
N GLN A 24 -10.19 -10.07 -15.87
CA GLN A 24 -9.28 -10.84 -16.72
C GLN A 24 -9.14 -12.30 -16.24
N ILE A 25 -9.29 -12.55 -14.94
CA ILE A 25 -9.11 -13.89 -14.35
C ILE A 25 -10.37 -14.75 -14.49
N THR A 26 -11.55 -14.19 -14.20
CA THR A 26 -12.83 -14.93 -14.20
C THR A 26 -13.75 -14.47 -15.33
N VAL A 27 -13.32 -14.64 -16.58
CA VAL A 27 -14.14 -14.30 -17.75
C VAL A 27 -15.47 -15.08 -17.66
N ALA A 28 -16.60 -14.36 -17.78
CA ALA A 28 -17.98 -14.87 -17.70
C ALA A 28 -18.54 -15.35 -16.33
N GLN A 29 -17.78 -15.35 -15.23
CA GLN A 29 -18.28 -15.76 -13.90
C GLN A 29 -18.57 -14.57 -12.98
N THR A 30 -19.61 -13.78 -13.30
CA THR A 30 -19.94 -12.54 -12.57
C THR A 30 -20.24 -12.75 -11.08
N LYS A 31 -20.95 -13.83 -10.73
CA LYS A 31 -21.28 -14.13 -9.32
C LYS A 31 -20.03 -14.43 -8.49
N LEU A 32 -19.18 -15.33 -8.98
CA LEU A 32 -17.93 -15.71 -8.31
C LEU A 32 -17.01 -14.50 -8.12
N ARG A 33 -16.87 -13.67 -9.16
CA ARG A 33 -16.07 -12.44 -9.09
C ARG A 33 -16.54 -11.50 -8.00
N ARG A 34 -17.86 -11.30 -7.87
CA ARG A 34 -18.43 -10.46 -6.81
C ARG A 34 -18.12 -11.03 -5.43
N GLU A 35 -18.26 -12.35 -5.26
CA GLU A 35 -17.92 -13.03 -3.99
C GLU A 35 -16.43 -12.86 -3.64
N GLN A 36 -15.54 -13.04 -4.61
CA GLN A 36 -14.10 -12.83 -4.43
C GLN A 36 -13.73 -11.38 -4.13
N LEU A 37 -14.38 -10.40 -4.76
CA LEU A 37 -14.15 -8.98 -4.48
C LEU A 37 -14.62 -8.60 -3.07
N GLU A 38 -15.75 -9.13 -2.61
CA GLU A 38 -16.22 -8.91 -1.24
C GLU A 38 -15.29 -9.59 -0.21
N GLU A 39 -14.78 -10.77 -0.51
CA GLU A 39 -13.78 -11.43 0.34
C GLU A 39 -12.48 -10.61 0.41
N LEU A 40 -11.96 -10.16 -0.74
CA LEU A 40 -10.78 -9.30 -0.79
C LEU A 40 -10.99 -8.00 -0.02
N ARG A 41 -12.21 -7.44 -0.06
CA ARG A 41 -12.57 -6.26 0.72
C ARG A 41 -12.52 -6.50 2.22
N ALA A 42 -13.04 -7.64 2.67
CA ALA A 42 -12.96 -8.02 4.06
C ALA A 42 -11.49 -8.20 4.50
N GLN A 43 -10.69 -8.89 3.69
CA GLN A 43 -9.25 -9.10 3.95
C GLN A 43 -8.48 -7.79 3.99
N LEU A 44 -8.73 -6.87 3.05
CA LEU A 44 -8.09 -5.56 3.03
C LEU A 44 -8.45 -4.72 4.26
N ASN A 45 -9.72 -4.70 4.66
CA ASN A 45 -10.12 -3.99 5.87
C ASN A 45 -9.42 -4.57 7.10
N ALA A 46 -9.38 -5.90 7.24
CA ALA A 46 -8.67 -6.55 8.33
C ALA A 46 -7.17 -6.21 8.34
N PHE A 47 -6.56 -6.14 7.15
CA PHE A 47 -5.16 -5.75 6.98
C PHE A 47 -4.91 -4.31 7.45
N VAL A 48 -5.73 -3.36 7.00
CA VAL A 48 -5.63 -1.95 7.40
C VAL A 48 -5.78 -1.80 8.91
N PHE A 49 -6.77 -2.45 9.52
CA PHE A 49 -6.94 -2.42 10.97
C PHE A 49 -5.74 -2.99 11.73
N GLY A 50 -5.20 -4.14 11.28
CA GLY A 50 -4.02 -4.73 11.90
C GLY A 50 -2.76 -3.86 11.74
N PHE A 51 -2.66 -3.14 10.62
CA PHE A 51 -1.57 -2.19 10.40
C PHE A 51 -1.70 -0.97 11.29
N ASP A 52 -2.89 -0.38 11.43
CA ASP A 52 -3.11 0.75 12.33
C ASP A 52 -2.75 0.37 13.78
N GLU A 53 -3.19 -0.81 14.24
CA GLU A 53 -2.83 -1.32 15.57
C GLU A 53 -1.32 -1.54 15.72
N GLY A 54 -0.69 -2.21 14.75
CA GLY A 54 0.75 -2.48 14.77
C GLY A 54 1.59 -1.21 14.69
N ILE A 55 1.19 -0.23 13.89
CA ILE A 55 1.89 1.06 13.76
C ILE A 55 1.81 1.84 15.08
N ILE A 56 0.68 1.80 15.80
CA ILE A 56 0.53 2.51 17.08
C ILE A 56 1.22 1.78 18.24
N ALA A 57 1.19 0.44 18.23
CA ALA A 57 1.68 -0.38 19.34
C ALA A 57 3.19 -0.67 19.26
N ASP A 58 3.58 -1.85 18.79
CA ASP A 58 4.97 -2.30 18.73
C ASP A 58 5.25 -3.20 17.51
N ASP A 59 6.51 -3.56 17.34
CA ASP A 59 6.97 -4.37 16.20
C ASP A 59 6.48 -5.82 16.24
N ILE A 60 6.12 -6.36 17.41
CA ILE A 60 5.57 -7.71 17.55
C ILE A 60 4.13 -7.72 17.04
N VAL A 61 3.34 -6.71 17.41
CA VAL A 61 1.97 -6.54 16.92
C VAL A 61 1.98 -6.32 15.41
N LEU A 62 2.88 -5.46 14.90
CA LEU A 62 3.02 -5.23 13.47
C LEU A 62 3.47 -6.49 12.70
N ALA A 63 4.46 -7.23 13.20
CA ALA A 63 4.88 -8.52 12.63
C ALA A 63 3.73 -9.53 12.59
N SER A 64 2.92 -9.58 13.65
CA SER A 64 1.76 -10.47 13.73
C SER A 64 0.69 -10.10 12.71
N ALA A 65 0.44 -8.81 12.50
CA ALA A 65 -0.46 -8.32 11.47
C ALA A 65 0.03 -8.67 10.06
N ILE A 66 1.32 -8.47 9.77
CA ILE A 66 1.95 -8.85 8.49
C ILE A 66 1.80 -10.37 8.26
N TYR A 67 2.16 -11.18 9.26
CA TYR A 67 2.13 -12.63 9.16
C TYR A 67 0.73 -13.16 8.85
N ARG A 68 -0.29 -12.68 9.56
CA ARG A 68 -1.68 -13.14 9.40
C ARG A 68 -2.24 -12.88 8.01
N HIS A 69 -1.79 -11.83 7.34
CA HIS A 69 -2.37 -11.41 6.07
C HIS A 69 -1.52 -11.79 4.85
N LEU A 70 -0.19 -11.88 4.99
CA LEU A 70 0.71 -12.14 3.87
C LEU A 70 1.31 -13.55 3.89
N CYS A 71 1.27 -14.25 5.03
CA CYS A 71 1.92 -15.55 5.20
C CYS A 71 0.91 -16.71 5.36
N SER A 72 -0.35 -16.49 4.97
CA SER A 72 -1.43 -17.47 5.16
C SER A 72 -1.20 -18.81 4.44
N PHE A 73 -0.30 -18.84 3.45
CA PHE A 73 -0.03 -20.04 2.64
C PHE A 73 1.43 -20.52 2.68
N GLU A 74 2.38 -19.70 3.16
CA GLU A 74 3.80 -20.07 3.23
C GLU A 74 4.48 -19.40 4.43
N GLN A 75 5.35 -20.14 5.12
CA GLN A 75 6.11 -19.62 6.24
C GLN A 75 7.15 -18.61 5.75
N LEU A 76 7.01 -17.36 6.18
CA LEU A 76 8.01 -16.32 5.88
C LEU A 76 9.22 -16.48 6.81
N PRO A 77 10.45 -16.54 6.28
CA PRO A 77 11.68 -16.49 7.07
C PRO A 77 11.73 -15.27 8.01
N LEU A 78 12.31 -15.46 9.20
CA LEU A 78 12.35 -14.43 10.26
C LEU A 78 13.08 -13.15 9.81
N ASP A 79 14.17 -13.28 9.08
CA ASP A 79 14.93 -12.17 8.50
C ASP A 79 14.08 -11.32 7.57
N ARG A 80 13.23 -11.95 6.75
CA ARG A 80 12.28 -11.25 5.87
C ARG A 80 11.19 -10.55 6.67
N MET A 81 10.67 -11.20 7.72
CA MET A 81 9.68 -10.57 8.60
C MET A 81 10.24 -9.31 9.26
N ILE A 82 11.44 -9.40 9.85
CA ILE A 82 12.14 -8.25 10.44
C ILE A 82 12.36 -7.15 9.40
N THR A 83 12.73 -7.52 8.18
CA THR A 83 12.92 -6.57 7.08
C THR A 83 11.62 -5.86 6.72
N MET A 84 10.49 -6.56 6.63
CA MET A 84 9.19 -5.96 6.32
C MET A 84 8.73 -5.00 7.42
N VAL A 85 8.88 -5.38 8.69
CA VAL A 85 8.55 -4.52 9.83
C VAL A 85 9.37 -3.22 9.78
N LYS A 86 10.70 -3.34 9.65
CA LYS A 86 11.59 -2.17 9.53
C LYS A 86 11.23 -1.29 8.33
N TYR A 87 10.93 -1.91 7.19
CA TYR A 87 10.53 -1.22 5.97
C TYR A 87 9.25 -0.40 6.15
N ILE A 88 8.23 -0.99 6.77
CA ILE A 88 6.95 -0.30 7.04
C ILE A 88 7.20 0.86 8.00
N ARG A 89 7.91 0.63 9.11
CA ARG A 89 8.22 1.66 10.12
C ARG A 89 8.91 2.88 9.51
N LYS A 90 9.98 2.66 8.73
CA LYS A 90 10.71 3.78 8.12
C LYS A 90 9.88 4.52 7.09
N ASN A 91 9.02 3.83 6.35
CA ASN A 91 8.18 4.46 5.34
C ASN A 91 7.01 5.24 5.96
N VAL A 92 6.39 4.77 7.04
CA VAL A 92 5.39 5.56 7.77
C VAL A 92 6.01 6.88 8.23
N LYS A 93 7.17 6.83 8.89
CA LYS A 93 7.90 8.04 9.31
C LYS A 93 8.30 8.92 8.13
N HIS A 94 8.73 8.32 7.02
CA HIS A 94 9.09 9.07 5.82
C HIS A 94 7.89 9.82 5.22
N LEU A 95 6.76 9.14 5.07
CA LEU A 95 5.55 9.70 4.50
C LEU A 95 4.95 10.79 5.38
N GLU A 96 5.06 10.68 6.71
CA GLU A 96 4.67 11.74 7.65
C GLU A 96 5.52 13.02 7.53
N LEU A 97 6.74 12.90 7.03
CA LEU A 97 7.68 14.01 6.86
C LEU A 97 7.68 14.57 5.42
N LEU A 98 6.92 13.98 4.50
CA LEU A 98 6.80 14.51 3.15
C LEU A 98 6.00 15.84 3.17
N PRO A 99 6.38 16.83 2.34
CA PRO A 99 5.61 18.05 2.20
C PRO A 99 4.19 17.76 1.70
N ASP A 100 3.20 18.46 2.26
CA ASP A 100 1.79 18.29 1.87
C ASP A 100 1.58 18.56 0.37
N GLU A 101 2.36 19.46 -0.24
CA GLU A 101 2.29 19.82 -1.66
C GLU A 101 2.55 18.61 -2.57
N ASN A 102 3.42 17.68 -2.15
CA ASN A 102 3.68 16.45 -2.89
C ASN A 102 2.39 15.63 -3.04
N PHE A 103 1.56 15.59 -2.00
CA PHE A 103 0.33 14.82 -2.00
C PHE A 103 -0.88 15.60 -2.52
N LEU A 104 -1.06 16.86 -2.10
CA LEU A 104 -2.24 17.66 -2.39
C LEU A 104 -2.22 18.27 -3.80
N GLU A 105 -1.07 18.73 -4.28
CA GLU A 105 -0.95 19.42 -5.56
C GLU A 105 -0.47 18.46 -6.65
N ASN A 106 0.62 17.75 -6.35
CA ASN A 106 1.27 16.92 -7.33
C ASN A 106 0.64 15.52 -7.41
N GLY A 107 0.10 15.01 -6.30
CA GLY A 107 -0.39 13.64 -6.18
C GLY A 107 0.72 12.60 -6.39
N PHE A 108 1.95 12.96 -6.05
CA PHE A 108 3.14 12.13 -6.20
C PHE A 108 3.73 11.83 -4.82
N VAL A 109 3.88 10.56 -4.51
CA VAL A 109 4.53 10.07 -3.29
C VAL A 109 5.57 9.03 -3.66
N TYR A 110 6.60 8.90 -2.84
CA TYR A 110 7.64 7.92 -3.03
C TYR A 110 7.99 7.26 -1.69
N PHE A 111 8.57 6.08 -1.77
CA PHE A 111 8.92 5.25 -0.62
C PHE A 111 10.45 5.13 -0.54
N LEU A 112 10.97 4.99 0.68
CA LEU A 112 12.37 4.62 0.91
C LEU A 112 12.63 3.21 0.35
N PRO A 113 13.80 2.92 -0.22
CA PRO A 113 14.18 1.56 -0.62
C PRO A 113 14.17 0.59 0.58
N VAL A 114 14.10 -0.71 0.31
CA VAL A 114 14.05 -1.73 1.40
C VAL A 114 15.35 -1.75 2.20
N ASP A 115 16.47 -1.70 1.50
CA ASP A 115 17.84 -1.92 1.97
C ASP A 115 18.54 -0.66 2.51
N THR A 116 18.03 0.53 2.19
CA THR A 116 18.64 1.80 2.60
C THR A 116 17.61 2.83 3.06
N ASP A 117 18.04 3.76 3.91
CA ASP A 117 17.26 4.91 4.34
C ASP A 117 17.60 6.17 3.52
N ILE A 118 18.45 6.01 2.51
CA ILE A 118 18.89 7.07 1.61
C ILE A 118 18.07 6.99 0.32
N ILE A 119 17.50 8.12 -0.05
CA ILE A 119 16.82 8.30 -1.33
C ILE A 119 17.82 8.77 -2.36
N ASP A 120 17.82 8.10 -3.51
CA ASP A 120 18.40 8.64 -4.74
C ASP A 120 17.48 9.74 -5.29
N LYS A 121 17.87 11.00 -5.06
CA LYS A 121 17.09 12.17 -5.46
C LYS A 121 16.94 12.29 -6.98
N GLU A 122 17.95 11.87 -7.74
CA GLU A 122 17.88 11.90 -9.21
C GLU A 122 16.82 10.91 -9.70
N LYS A 123 16.82 9.70 -9.13
CA LYS A 123 15.82 8.69 -9.44
C LYS A 123 14.40 9.12 -9.07
N VAL A 124 14.22 9.75 -7.90
CA VAL A 124 12.90 10.28 -7.50
C VAL A 124 12.44 11.39 -8.43
N ASN A 125 13.33 12.32 -8.81
CA ASN A 125 13.00 13.36 -9.78
C ASN A 125 12.63 12.77 -11.14
N GLN A 126 13.37 11.77 -11.61
CA GLN A 126 13.03 11.09 -12.86
C GLN A 126 11.64 10.46 -12.79
N HIS A 127 11.35 9.69 -11.74
CA HIS A 127 10.02 9.10 -11.54
C HIS A 127 8.91 10.15 -11.46
N PHE A 128 9.20 11.31 -10.87
CA PHE A 128 8.24 12.43 -10.83
C PHE A 128 7.93 12.96 -12.22
N TYR A 129 8.94 13.20 -13.05
CA TYR A 129 8.75 13.66 -14.43
C TYR A 129 8.03 12.61 -15.29
N ASP A 130 8.38 11.32 -15.14
CA ASP A 130 7.71 10.23 -15.84
C ASP A 130 6.21 10.17 -15.44
N PHE A 131 5.91 10.31 -14.15
CA PHE A 131 4.54 10.38 -13.64
C PHE A 131 3.77 11.57 -14.23
N GLN A 132 4.37 12.76 -14.31
CA GLN A 132 3.73 13.91 -14.93
C GLN A 132 3.47 13.71 -16.43
N ALA A 133 4.37 13.04 -17.15
CA ALA A 133 4.20 12.76 -18.58
C ALA A 133 3.03 11.81 -18.88
N THR A 134 2.69 10.90 -17.95
CA THR A 134 1.53 9.99 -18.10
C THR A 134 0.17 10.62 -17.84
N ARG A 135 0.11 11.90 -17.43
CA ARG A 135 -1.14 12.64 -17.20
C ARG A 135 -1.70 13.35 -18.45
N VAL A 136 -1.08 13.16 -19.62
CA VAL A 136 -1.56 13.63 -20.94
C VAL A 136 -2.41 12.55 -21.60
#